data_AF-A0A8D6PSC8-F1
#
_entry.id   AF-A0A8D6PSC8-F1
#
_cell.length_a   1.000
_cell.length_b   1.000
_cell.length_c   1.000
_cell.angle_alpha   90.00
_cell.angle_beta   90.00
_cell.angle_gamma   90.00
#
_symmetry.space_group_name_H-M   'P 1'
#
loop_
_entity.id
_entity.type
_entity.pdbx_description
1 polymer ?
#
loop_
_entity_poly.entity_id
_entity_poly.type
_entity_poly.pdbx_seq_one_letter_code
_entity_poly.pdbx_strand_id
1 'polypeptide(L)'
;MNIIIKSILLMLVSSLIILFTSTVYYELIEIGKYRYINKIDKEITSEIMNSIILANEGNITVYKKKKLGCEIEFKNNSFVIIFQNNTYIHKFNNIQFLPNKLSEISKISCRKINDRYIIEVK
;
A
#
# COMPACT_ATOMS: atom_id res chain seq x y z
N MET A 1 -50.41 -21.38 18.66
CA MET A 1 -50.16 -20.52 17.49
C MET A 1 -49.27 -19.31 17.81
N ASN A 2 -49.55 -18.53 18.86
CA ASN A 2 -48.77 -17.33 19.21
C ASN A 2 -47.29 -17.57 19.57
N ILE A 3 -46.96 -18.69 20.23
CA ILE A 3 -45.58 -19.02 20.63
C ILE A 3 -44.73 -19.36 19.41
N ILE A 4 -45.26 -20.16 18.48
CA ILE A 4 -44.56 -20.57 17.26
C ILE A 4 -44.23 -19.33 16.39
N ILE A 5 -45.19 -18.42 16.23
CA ILE A 5 -44.99 -17.17 15.48
C ILE A 5 -43.92 -16.29 16.13
N LYS A 6 -43.93 -16.15 17.46
CA LYS A 6 -42.89 -15.40 18.20
C LYS A 6 -41.50 -16.04 18.05
N SER A 7 -41.41 -17.37 18.08
CA SER A 7 -40.14 -18.08 17.87
C SER A 7 -39.61 -17.92 16.44
N ILE A 8 -40.47 -18.01 15.41
CA ILE A 8 -40.09 -17.78 14.01
C ILE A 8 -39.60 -16.34 13.82
N LEU A 9 -40.32 -15.37 14.40
CA LEU A 9 -39.92 -13.96 14.36
C LEU A 9 -38.55 -13.73 15.03
N LEU A 10 -38.31 -14.37 16.18
CA LEU A 10 -37.03 -14.29 16.87
C LEU A 10 -35.89 -14.88 16.03
N MET A 11 -36.12 -16.02 15.37
CA MET A 11 -35.14 -16.63 14.47
C MET A 11 -34.82 -15.73 13.27
N LEU A 12 -35.84 -15.12 12.65
CA LEU A 12 -35.67 -14.17 11.55
C LEU A 12 -34.90 -12.91 11.98
N VAL A 13 -35.21 -12.34 13.14
CA VAL A 13 -34.49 -11.17 13.66
C VAL A 13 -33.03 -11.52 13.95
N SER A 14 -32.79 -12.70 14.53
CA SER A 14 -31.43 -13.16 14.84
C SER A 14 -30.60 -13.38 13.57
N SER A 15 -31.18 -13.99 12.53
CA SER A 15 -30.48 -14.18 11.25
C SER A 15 -30.17 -12.85 10.55
N LEU A 16 -31.09 -11.88 10.61
CA LEU A 16 -30.86 -10.53 10.07
C LEU A 16 -29.71 -9.81 10.79
N ILE A 17 -29.62 -9.93 12.13
CA ILE A 17 -28.52 -9.33 12.90
C ILE A 17 -27.18 -9.97 12.52
N ILE A 18 -27.15 -11.29 12.33
CA ILE A 18 -25.93 -12.00 11.91
C ILE A 18 -25.49 -11.54 10.51
N LEU A 19 -26.42 -11.39 9.57
CA LEU A 19 -26.11 -10.89 8.23
C LEU A 19 -25.58 -9.45 8.29
N PHE A 20 -26.25 -8.56 9.03
CA PHE A 20 -25.84 -7.17 9.19
C PHE A 20 -24.44 -7.03 9.83
N THR A 21 -24.18 -7.79 10.89
CA THR A 21 -22.88 -7.76 11.56
C THR A 21 -21.76 -8.29 10.66
N SER A 22 -22.05 -9.34 9.87
CA SER A 22 -21.12 -9.86 8.87
C SER A 22 -20.80 -8.84 7.77
N THR A 23 -21.81 -8.14 7.24
CA THR A 23 -21.59 -7.11 6.20
C THR A 23 -20.76 -5.95 6.73
N VAL A 24 -21.09 -5.42 7.92
CA VAL A 24 -20.32 -4.33 8.54
C VAL A 24 -18.88 -4.76 8.81
N TYR A 25 -18.67 -5.99 9.28
CA TYR A 25 -17.33 -6.52 9.53
C TYR A 25 -16.49 -6.60 8.25
N TYR A 26 -17.08 -7.05 7.14
CA TYR A 26 -16.41 -7.12 5.85
C TYR A 26 -15.99 -5.73 5.35
N GLU A 27 -16.90 -4.75 5.39
CA GLU A 27 -16.61 -3.37 4.99
C GLU A 27 -15.48 -2.76 5.84
N LEU A 28 -15.48 -2.98 7.15
CA LEU A 28 -14.44 -2.49 8.04
C LEU A 28 -13.06 -3.08 7.71
N ILE A 29 -12.99 -4.37 7.36
CA ILE A 29 -11.76 -5.01 6.91
C ILE A 29 -11.25 -4.34 5.63
N GLU A 30 -12.13 -4.10 4.65
CA GLU A 30 -11.75 -3.50 3.38
C GLU A 30 -11.21 -2.08 3.55
N ILE A 31 -11.89 -1.25 4.37
CA ILE A 31 -11.43 0.09 4.74
C ILE A 31 -10.06 0.01 5.45
N GLY A 32 -9.87 -0.96 6.34
CA GLY A 32 -8.61 -1.20 7.03
C GLY A 32 -7.45 -1.47 6.05
N LYS A 33 -7.69 -2.35 5.07
CA LYS A 33 -6.71 -2.66 4.01
C LYS A 33 -6.35 -1.41 3.20
N TYR A 34 -7.36 -0.67 2.73
CA TYR A 34 -7.13 0.55 1.95
C TYR A 34 -6.30 1.59 2.71
N ARG A 35 -6.61 1.82 4.00
CA ARG A 35 -5.84 2.73 4.85
C ARG A 35 -4.39 2.29 5.01
N TYR A 36 -4.14 1.00 5.17
CA TYR A 36 -2.78 0.46 5.26
C TYR A 36 -1.98 0.72 3.98
N ILE A 37 -2.55 0.39 2.83
CA ILE A 37 -1.90 0.58 1.52
C ILE A 37 -1.61 2.06 1.27
N ASN A 38 -2.57 2.95 1.54
CA ASN A 38 -2.38 4.40 1.40
C ASN A 38 -1.27 4.93 2.32
N LYS A 39 -1.16 4.39 3.54
CA LYS A 39 -0.06 4.73 4.45
C LYS A 39 1.30 4.33 3.86
N ILE A 40 1.42 3.10 3.38
CA ILE A 40 2.67 2.58 2.78
C ILE A 40 3.03 3.37 1.51
N ASP A 41 2.06 3.65 0.64
CA ASP A 41 2.24 4.44 -0.58
C ASP A 41 2.82 5.83 -0.29
N LYS A 42 2.19 6.58 0.63
CA LYS A 42 2.67 7.90 1.06
C LYS A 42 4.07 7.85 1.64
N GLU A 43 4.32 6.83 2.47
CA GLU A 43 5.60 6.64 3.11
C GLU A 43 6.73 6.41 2.10
N ILE A 44 6.55 5.53 1.12
CA ILE A 44 7.56 5.26 0.09
C ILE A 44 7.76 6.47 -0.81
N THR A 45 6.65 7.09 -1.24
CA THR A 45 6.66 8.30 -2.06
C THR A 45 7.43 9.42 -1.37
N SER A 46 7.24 9.60 -0.06
CA SER A 46 7.98 10.60 0.71
C SER A 46 9.49 10.34 0.72
N GLU A 47 9.94 9.10 0.93
CA GLU A 47 11.37 8.77 0.94
C GLU A 47 12.01 8.96 -0.44
N ILE A 48 11.28 8.62 -1.50
CA ILE A 48 11.70 8.83 -2.89
C ILE A 48 11.85 10.33 -3.18
N MET A 49 10.84 11.14 -2.82
CA MET A 49 10.86 12.58 -3.04
C MET A 49 11.97 13.26 -2.23
N ASN A 50 12.19 12.84 -0.99
CA ASN A 50 13.30 13.34 -0.18
C ASN A 50 14.65 13.04 -0.85
N SER A 51 14.83 11.82 -1.35
CA SER A 51 16.05 11.42 -2.08
C SER A 51 16.24 12.24 -3.36
N ILE A 52 15.17 12.61 -4.05
CA ILE A 52 15.20 13.47 -5.24
C ILE A 52 15.61 14.90 -4.89
N ILE A 53 15.04 15.47 -3.83
CA ILE A 53 15.39 16.83 -3.37
C ILE A 53 16.88 16.91 -3.10
N LEU A 54 17.42 15.95 -2.34
CA LEU A 54 18.85 15.83 -2.07
C LEU A 54 19.66 15.62 -3.35
N ALA A 55 19.13 14.87 -4.33
CA ALA A 55 19.82 14.61 -5.58
C ALA A 55 19.93 15.79 -6.56
N ASN A 56 19.24 16.90 -6.29
CA ASN A 56 19.49 18.13 -7.02
C ASN A 56 20.83 18.78 -6.67
N GLU A 57 21.42 18.43 -5.53
CA GLU A 57 22.72 18.93 -5.07
C GLU A 57 23.89 18.02 -5.50
N GLY A 58 23.60 16.82 -6.01
CA GLY A 58 24.60 15.85 -6.45
C GLY A 58 24.05 14.42 -6.52
N ASN A 59 24.88 13.42 -6.81
CA ASN A 59 24.46 12.03 -6.69
C ASN A 59 24.37 11.64 -5.21
N ILE A 60 23.28 10.97 -4.79
CA ILE A 60 23.07 10.67 -3.38
C ILE A 60 22.77 9.19 -3.17
N THR A 61 23.12 8.70 -1.98
CA THR A 61 22.73 7.40 -1.48
C THR A 61 22.33 7.55 -0.02
N VAL A 62 21.07 7.27 0.29
CA VAL A 62 20.56 7.19 1.67
C VAL A 62 20.51 5.73 2.10
N TYR A 63 21.10 5.44 3.24
CA TYR A 63 20.94 4.15 3.92
C TYR A 63 19.85 4.28 4.98
N LYS A 64 18.77 3.52 4.83
CA LYS A 64 17.66 3.55 5.77
C LYS A 64 16.97 2.20 5.76
N LYS A 65 16.92 1.56 6.92
CA LYS A 65 16.27 0.26 7.11
C LYS A 65 14.80 0.45 7.46
N LYS A 66 13.91 -0.11 6.66
CA LYS A 66 12.46 0.02 6.81
C LYS A 66 11.74 -1.23 6.33
N LYS A 67 11.09 -1.93 7.26
CA LYS A 67 10.20 -3.05 6.95
C LYS A 67 8.84 -2.52 6.49
N LEU A 68 8.32 -3.07 5.40
CA LEU A 68 7.09 -2.59 4.75
C LEU A 68 5.87 -3.45 5.07
N GLY A 69 6.08 -4.70 5.53
CA GLY A 69 4.98 -5.65 5.79
C GLY A 69 4.21 -6.06 4.53
N CYS A 70 4.75 -5.74 3.35
CA CYS A 70 4.22 -6.07 2.03
C CYS A 70 5.38 -6.22 1.05
N GLU A 71 5.13 -6.80 -0.13
CA GLU A 71 6.10 -6.85 -1.22
C GLU A 71 5.92 -5.66 -2.14
N ILE A 72 7.02 -5.09 -2.62
CA ILE A 72 7.02 -3.93 -3.50
C ILE A 72 7.93 -4.20 -4.68
N GLU A 73 7.39 -4.02 -5.88
CA GLU A 73 8.12 -4.14 -7.13
C GLU A 73 8.32 -2.76 -7.74
N PHE A 74 9.57 -2.34 -7.90
CA PHE A 74 9.95 -1.13 -8.61
C PHE A 74 10.22 -1.47 -10.06
N LYS A 75 9.57 -0.77 -11.00
CA LYS A 75 9.74 -1.02 -12.43
C LYS A 75 9.43 0.23 -13.25
N ASN A 76 10.35 0.58 -14.15
CA ASN A 76 10.21 1.73 -15.04
C ASN A 76 9.89 3.01 -14.24
N ASN A 77 8.79 3.68 -14.50
CA ASN A 77 8.39 4.90 -13.82
C ASN A 77 7.39 4.66 -12.68
N SER A 78 7.30 3.43 -12.17
CA SER A 78 6.29 3.05 -11.18
C SER A 78 6.84 2.13 -10.11
N PHE A 79 6.15 2.08 -8.98
CA PHE A 79 6.25 0.96 -8.05
C PHE A 79 4.88 0.33 -7.84
N VAL A 80 4.88 -0.96 -7.55
CA VAL A 80 3.70 -1.79 -7.34
C VAL A 80 3.74 -2.34 -5.93
N ILE A 81 2.74 -2.00 -5.11
CA ILE A 81 2.54 -2.56 -3.77
C ILE A 81 1.69 -3.82 -3.91
N ILE A 82 2.19 -4.93 -3.40
CA ILE A 82 1.52 -6.24 -3.38
C ILE A 82 1.18 -6.57 -1.92
N PHE A 83 -0.11 -6.53 -1.58
CA PHE A 83 -0.59 -6.79 -0.23
C PHE A 83 -1.84 -7.67 -0.25
N GLN A 84 -1.78 -8.84 0.40
CA GLN A 84 -2.91 -9.78 0.54
C GLN A 84 -3.64 -10.06 -0.79
N ASN A 85 -2.88 -10.36 -1.85
CA ASN A 85 -3.33 -10.62 -3.23
C ASN A 85 -3.88 -9.41 -4.01
N ASN A 86 -3.89 -8.21 -3.42
CA ASN A 86 -4.22 -6.98 -4.13
C ASN A 86 -2.94 -6.29 -4.60
N THR A 87 -3.03 -5.65 -5.77
CA THR A 87 -1.94 -4.89 -6.37
C THR A 87 -2.34 -3.42 -6.52
N TYR A 88 -1.43 -2.53 -6.14
CA TYR A 88 -1.63 -1.08 -6.25
C TYR A 88 -0.43 -0.47 -6.95
N ILE A 89 -0.68 0.37 -7.95
CA ILE A 89 0.36 0.93 -8.80
C ILE A 89 0.45 2.43 -8.56
N HIS A 90 1.63 2.90 -8.17
CA HIS A 90 1.95 4.33 -8.14
C HIS A 90 2.83 4.67 -9.34
N LYS A 91 2.48 5.71 -10.11
CA LYS A 91 3.23 6.16 -11.28
C LYS A 91 3.84 7.54 -11.06
N PHE A 92 5.03 7.72 -11.57
CA PHE A 92 5.75 8.98 -11.58
C PHE A 92 6.00 9.44 -13.02
N ASN A 93 6.19 10.74 -13.20
CA ASN A 93 6.43 11.32 -14.52
C ASN A 93 7.93 11.31 -14.89
N ASN A 94 8.78 11.85 -14.00
CA ASN A 94 10.21 12.09 -14.29
C ASN A 94 11.18 11.17 -13.54
N ILE A 95 10.66 10.03 -13.05
CA ILE A 95 11.44 9.06 -12.30
C ILE A 95 11.55 7.77 -13.11
N GLN A 96 12.73 7.17 -13.10
CA GLN A 96 12.99 5.84 -13.61
C GLN A 96 13.63 4.98 -12.51
N PHE A 97 12.90 3.99 -12.04
CA PHE A 97 13.40 2.97 -11.13
C PHE A 97 14.15 1.88 -11.87
N LEU A 98 15.25 1.44 -11.26
CA LEU A 98 15.87 0.17 -11.61
C LEU A 98 14.99 -1.00 -11.13
N PRO A 99 14.80 -2.05 -11.95
CA PRO A 99 13.95 -3.18 -11.58
C PRO A 99 14.42 -3.82 -10.28
N ASN A 100 13.54 -3.86 -9.29
CA ASN A 100 13.81 -4.56 -8.05
C ASN A 100 12.52 -4.99 -7.36
N LYS A 101 12.57 -6.08 -6.60
CA LYS A 101 11.44 -6.57 -5.80
C LYS A 101 11.88 -6.83 -4.36
N LEU A 102 11.25 -6.15 -3.42
CA LEU A 102 11.72 -6.01 -2.04
C LEU A 102 10.56 -6.09 -1.06
N SER A 103 10.82 -6.57 0.16
CA SER A 103 9.89 -6.48 1.31
C SER A 103 10.38 -5.54 2.41
N GLU A 104 11.60 -5.04 2.24
CA GLU A 104 12.29 -4.11 3.12
C GLU A 104 13.07 -3.14 2.24
N ILE A 105 13.06 -1.86 2.61
CA ILE A 105 13.94 -0.84 2.02
C ILE A 105 15.13 -0.71 2.98
N SER A 106 16.33 -0.85 2.45
CA SER A 106 17.60 -0.70 3.16
C SER A 106 18.43 0.46 2.61
N LYS A 107 18.25 0.80 1.33
CA LYS A 107 19.04 1.78 0.61
C LYS A 107 18.23 2.41 -0.52
N ILE A 108 18.35 3.73 -0.68
CA ILE A 108 17.84 4.46 -1.84
C ILE A 108 18.99 5.27 -2.43
N SER A 109 19.40 4.93 -3.65
CA SER A 109 20.32 5.75 -4.44
C SER A 109 19.55 6.52 -5.49
N CYS A 110 19.86 7.80 -5.63
CA CYS A 110 19.24 8.67 -6.62
C CYS A 110 20.31 9.42 -7.42
N ARG A 111 20.18 9.40 -8.74
CA ARG A 111 21.05 10.11 -9.67
C ARG A 111 20.21 10.90 -10.66
N LYS A 112 20.53 12.19 -10.81
CA LYS A 112 19.93 13.04 -11.84
C LYS A 112 20.72 12.94 -13.14
N ILE A 113 20.02 12.71 -14.25
CA ILE A 113 20.56 12.76 -15.60
C ILE A 113 19.65 13.67 -16.42
N ASN A 114 20.11 14.88 -16.71
CA ASN A 114 19.30 15.95 -17.32
C ASN A 114 18.01 16.18 -16.50
N ASP A 115 16.85 15.97 -17.11
CA ASP A 115 15.52 16.17 -16.49
C ASP A 115 14.94 14.89 -15.85
N ARG A 116 15.69 13.79 -15.84
CA ARG A 116 15.22 12.50 -15.30
C ARG A 116 16.01 12.07 -14.06
N TYR A 117 15.31 11.44 -13.12
CA TYR A 117 15.90 10.85 -11.92
C TYR A 117 15.93 9.34 -12.04
N ILE A 118 17.13 8.75 -11.95
CA ILE A 118 17.31 7.30 -11.87
C ILE A 118 17.40 6.91 -10.40
N ILE A 119 16.51 6.02 -9.97
CA ILE A 119 16.40 5.58 -8.58
C ILE A 119 16.67 4.08 -8.48
N GLU A 120 17.60 3.72 -7.61
CA GLU A 120 17.83 2.34 -7.19
C GLU A 120 17.33 2.21 -5.74
N VAL A 121 16.32 1.38 -5.55
CA VAL A 121 15.86 0.99 -4.20
C VAL A 121 16.36 -0.43 -3.95
N LYS A 122 16.95 -0.67 -2.78
CA LYS A 122 17.45 -1.95 -2.28
C LYS A 122 17.06 -2.12 -0.82
#